data_AF-A0A944FQI7-F1
#
_entry.id   AF-A0A944FQI7-F1
#
_cell.length_a   1.000
_cell.length_b   1.000
_cell.length_c   1.000
_cell.angle_alpha   90.00
_cell.angle_beta   90.00
_cell.angle_gamma   90.00
#
_symmetry.space_group_name_H-M   'P 1'
#
loop_
_entity.id
_entity.type
_entity.pdbx_description
1 polymer ?
#
loop_
_entity_poly.entity_id
_entity_poly.type
_entity_poly.pdbx_seq_one_letter_code
_entity_poly.pdbx_strand_id
1 'polypeptide(L)'
;MLLTMILQTAAGISLGKFGAAIGAAVAALAAALGIGKIGSSALEAGARQPEQAGHYRLTAIIIGALVEGACLFAILVCLLGILN
;
A
#
# COMPACT_ATOMS: atom_id res chain seq x y z
N MET A 1 40.84 6.27 6.77
CA MET A 1 40.06 7.51 6.88
C MET A 1 39.21 7.76 5.63
N LEU A 2 39.80 7.95 4.44
CA LEU A 2 39.03 8.12 3.20
C LEU A 2 38.28 6.84 2.76
N LEU A 3 38.97 5.69 2.75
CA LEU A 3 38.38 4.39 2.40
C LEU A 3 37.20 4.01 3.31
N THR A 4 37.33 4.27 4.61
CA THR A 4 36.29 4.01 5.62
C THR A 4 35.07 4.92 5.43
N MET A 5 35.27 6.18 5.02
CA MET A 5 34.17 7.11 4.72
C MET A 5 33.40 6.72 3.45
N ILE A 6 34.11 6.26 2.42
CA ILE A 6 33.50 5.78 1.17
C ILE A 6 32.67 4.52 1.44
N LEU A 7 33.19 3.58 2.23
CA LEU A 7 32.49 2.33 2.54
C LEU A 7 31.22 2.58 3.37
N GLN A 8 31.28 3.51 4.33
CA GLN A 8 30.12 3.90 5.14
C GLN A 8 29.03 4.61 4.32
N THR A 9 29.42 5.45 3.35
CA THR A 9 28.48 6.06 2.39
C THR A 9 27.80 5.03 1.51
N ALA A 10 28.56 4.08 0.95
CA ALA A 10 28.00 3.01 0.11
C ALA A 10 27.01 2.13 0.88
N ALA A 11 27.32 1.80 2.14
CA ALA A 11 26.41 1.05 3.02
C ALA A 11 25.16 1.84 3.42
N GLY A 12 25.25 3.15 3.60
CA GLY A 12 24.09 4.00 3.88
C GLY A 12 23.08 4.03 2.74
N ILE A 13 23.57 4.10 1.48
CA ILE A 13 22.73 4.08 0.28
C ILE A 13 21.99 2.74 0.15
N SER A 14 22.68 1.61 0.40
CA SER A 14 22.04 0.29 0.30
C SER A 14 20.96 0.07 1.37
N LEU A 15 21.19 0.55 2.59
CA LEU A 15 20.21 0.44 3.67
C LEU A 15 18.96 1.30 3.41
N GLY A 16 19.13 2.49 2.82
CA GLY A 16 18.01 3.34 2.41
C GLY A 16 17.09 2.67 1.38
N LYS A 17 17.68 2.05 0.34
CA LYS A 17 16.92 1.31 -0.68
C LYS A 17 16.22 0.08 -0.10
N PHE A 18 16.86 -0.61 0.85
CA PHE A 18 16.25 -1.73 1.56
C PHE A 18 15.04 -1.29 2.41
N GLY A 19 15.17 -0.18 3.15
CA GLY A 19 14.07 0.39 3.92
C GLY A 19 12.88 0.79 3.03
N ALA A 20 13.15 1.37 1.87
CA ALA A 20 12.12 1.71 0.89
C ALA A 20 11.41 0.48 0.32
N ALA A 21 12.14 -0.61 0.02
CA ALA A 21 11.54 -1.86 -0.44
C ALA A 21 10.60 -2.48 0.61
N ILE A 22 11.01 -2.47 1.89
CA ILE A 22 10.14 -2.91 2.99
C ILE A 22 8.91 -2.00 3.12
N GLY A 23 9.10 -0.68 3.04
CA GLY A 23 8.00 0.29 3.10
C GLY A 23 6.93 0.01 2.04
N ALA A 24 7.36 -0.26 0.79
CA ALA A 24 6.45 -0.61 -0.30
C ALA A 24 5.68 -1.92 -0.02
N ALA A 25 6.35 -2.95 0.48
CA ALA A 25 5.71 -4.23 0.81
C ALA A 25 4.67 -4.10 1.93
N VAL A 26 4.99 -3.33 2.99
CA VAL A 26 4.07 -3.07 4.10
C VAL A 26 2.85 -2.27 3.63
N ALA A 27 3.06 -1.25 2.78
CA ALA A 27 1.96 -0.49 2.20
C ALA A 27 1.01 -1.38 1.38
N ALA A 28 1.57 -2.22 0.50
CA ALA A 28 0.77 -3.16 -0.30
C ALA A 28 -0.03 -4.15 0.55
N LEU A 29 0.58 -4.70 1.61
CA LEU A 29 -0.12 -5.60 2.54
C LEU A 29 -1.24 -4.88 3.30
N ALA A 30 -1.00 -3.66 3.77
CA ALA A 30 -2.02 -2.87 4.46
C ALA A 30 -3.23 -2.60 3.57
N ALA A 31 -3.01 -2.24 2.29
CA ALA A 31 -4.09 -2.05 1.33
C ALA A 31 -4.85 -3.34 1.03
N ALA A 32 -4.15 -4.46 0.81
CA ALA A 32 -4.78 -5.75 0.57
C ALA A 32 -5.72 -6.16 1.71
N LEU A 33 -5.29 -5.99 2.96
CA LEU A 33 -6.11 -6.28 4.14
C LEU A 33 -7.30 -5.33 4.26
N GLY A 34 -7.10 -4.03 4.04
CA GLY A 34 -8.16 -3.02 4.10
C GLY A 34 -9.24 -3.26 3.05
N ILE A 35 -8.85 -3.37 1.78
CA ILE A 35 -9.76 -3.58 0.65
C ILE A 35 -10.47 -4.94 0.77
N GLY A 36 -9.74 -6.00 1.16
CA GLY A 36 -10.32 -7.33 1.38
C GLY A 36 -11.44 -7.31 2.42
N LYS A 37 -11.26 -6.57 3.53
CA LYS A 37 -12.29 -6.42 4.56
C LYS A 37 -13.51 -5.64 4.05
N ILE A 38 -13.29 -4.54 3.34
CA ILE A 38 -14.37 -3.74 2.74
C ILE A 38 -15.20 -4.60 1.77
N GLY A 39 -14.52 -5.33 0.87
CA GLY A 39 -15.17 -6.21 -0.10
C GLY A 39 -15.99 -7.32 0.57
N SER A 40 -15.42 -8.00 1.58
CA SER A 40 -16.13 -9.05 2.32
C SER A 40 -17.38 -8.50 3.01
N SER A 41 -17.27 -7.37 3.72
CA SER A 41 -18.41 -6.76 4.42
C SER A 41 -19.50 -6.31 3.45
N ALA A 42 -19.13 -5.80 2.26
CA ALA A 42 -20.08 -5.40 1.24
C ALA A 42 -20.81 -6.59 0.61
N LEU A 43 -20.10 -7.70 0.39
CA LEU A 43 -20.71 -8.95 -0.12
C LEU A 43 -21.68 -9.56 0.88
N GLU A 44 -21.31 -9.61 2.17
CA GLU A 44 -22.20 -10.08 3.24
C GLU A 44 -23.44 -9.20 3.38
N ALA A 45 -23.28 -7.88 3.37
CA ALA A 45 -24.40 -6.94 3.42
C ALA A 45 -25.33 -7.10 2.21
N GLY A 46 -24.77 -7.22 1.00
CA GLY A 46 -25.52 -7.47 -0.22
C GLY A 46 -26.25 -8.81 -0.23
N ALA A 47 -25.69 -9.86 0.39
CA ALA A 47 -26.35 -11.15 0.54
C ALA A 47 -27.55 -11.09 1.51
N ARG A 48 -27.46 -10.28 2.58
CA ARG A 48 -28.56 -10.07 3.54
C ARG A 48 -29.66 -9.17 2.97
N GLN A 49 -29.31 -8.23 2.10
CA GLN A 49 -30.24 -7.26 1.51
C GLN A 49 -30.03 -7.17 -0.01
N PRO A 50 -30.58 -8.13 -0.78
CA PRO A 50 -30.33 -8.23 -2.22
C PRO A 50 -30.84 -6.99 -2.99
N GLU A 51 -31.92 -6.37 -2.51
CA GLU A 51 -32.49 -5.14 -3.07
C GLU A 51 -31.49 -3.96 -3.08
N GLN A 52 -30.56 -3.93 -2.12
CA GLN A 52 -29.55 -2.88 -1.99
C GLN A 52 -28.14 -3.35 -2.37
N ALA A 53 -27.98 -4.56 -2.91
CA ALA A 53 -26.68 -5.13 -3.24
C ALA A 53 -25.85 -4.24 -4.20
N GLY A 54 -26.52 -3.57 -5.15
CA GLY A 54 -25.88 -2.59 -6.03
C GLY A 54 -25.28 -1.40 -5.27
N HIS A 55 -26.02 -0.84 -4.31
CA HIS A 55 -25.57 0.27 -3.47
C HIS A 55 -24.36 -0.12 -2.60
N TYR A 56 -24.38 -1.31 -2.00
CA TYR A 56 -23.26 -1.81 -1.19
C TYR A 56 -22.00 -2.02 -2.01
N ARG A 57 -22.12 -2.63 -3.20
CA ARG A 57 -20.99 -2.79 -4.12
C ARG A 57 -20.40 -1.44 -4.54
N LEU A 58 -21.24 -0.48 -4.89
CA LEU A 58 -20.78 0.83 -5.33
C LEU A 58 -20.10 1.62 -4.20
N THR A 59 -20.69 1.61 -3.01
CA THR A 59 -20.07 2.19 -1.80
C THR A 59 -18.72 1.53 -1.50
N ALA A 60 -18.62 0.20 -1.61
CA ALA A 60 -17.38 -0.54 -1.39
C ALA A 60 -16.29 -0.16 -2.40
N ILE A 61 -16.64 0.03 -3.68
CA ILE A 61 -15.70 0.48 -4.71
C ILE A 61 -15.20 1.89 -4.41
N ILE A 62 -16.06 2.81 -4.00
CA ILE A 62 -15.66 4.19 -3.65
C ILE A 62 -14.68 4.19 -2.48
N ILE A 63 -15.01 3.48 -1.40
CA ILE A 63 -14.13 3.41 -0.22
C ILE A 63 -12.83 2.68 -0.58
N GLY A 64 -12.91 1.59 -1.36
CA GLY A 64 -11.74 0.86 -1.86
C GLY A 64 -10.81 1.76 -2.68
N ALA A 65 -11.35 2.56 -3.60
CA ALA A 65 -10.58 3.50 -4.41
C ALA A 65 -9.90 4.59 -3.56
N LEU A 66 -10.54 5.03 -2.48
CA LEU A 66 -9.94 6.01 -1.56
C LEU A 66 -8.72 5.44 -0.83
N VAL A 67 -8.79 4.16 -0.41
CA VAL A 67 -7.67 3.43 0.20
C VAL A 67 -6.56 3.19 -0.83
N GLU A 68 -6.92 2.76 -2.03
CA GLU A 68 -5.97 2.47 -3.10
C GLU A 68 -5.22 3.73 -3.54
N GLY A 69 -5.90 4.88 -3.65
CA GLY A 69 -5.27 6.17 -3.93
C GLY A 69 -4.18 6.52 -2.91
N ALA A 70 -4.46 6.41 -1.62
CA ALA A 70 -3.47 6.66 -0.57
C ALA A 70 -2.29 5.66 -0.61
N CYS A 71 -2.58 4.38 -0.87
CA CYS A 71 -1.55 3.34 -0.92
C CYS A 71 -0.61 3.51 -2.12
N LEU A 72 -1.14 3.86 -3.29
CA LEU A 72 -0.34 4.10 -4.49
C LEU A 72 0.63 5.27 -4.27
N PHE A 73 0.23 6.32 -3.56
CA PHE A 73 1.15 7.39 -3.17
C PHE A 73 2.29 6.90 -2.28
N ALA A 74 2.00 6.06 -1.27
CA ALA A 74 3.03 5.51 -0.39
C ALA A 74 4.03 4.62 -1.16
N ILE A 75 3.53 3.75 -2.04
CA ILE A 75 4.37 2.90 -2.90
C ILE A 75 5.20 3.75 -3.85
N LEU A 76 4.65 4.83 -4.40
CA LEU A 76 5.37 5.73 -5.30
C LEU A 76 6.51 6.47 -4.59
N VAL A 77 6.32 6.92 -3.36
CA VAL A 77 7.39 7.50 -2.53
C VAL A 77 8.49 6.47 -2.26
N CYS A 78 8.13 5.22 -1.95
CA CYS A 78 9.10 4.15 -1.77
C CYS A 78 9.86 3.84 -3.06
N LEU A 79 9.18 3.81 -4.20
CA LEU A 79 9.80 3.63 -5.52
C LEU A 79 10.82 4.74 -5.82
N LEU A 80 10.45 6.01 -5.57
CA LEU A 80 11.37 7.14 -5.73
C LEU A 80 12.61 7.03 -4.81
N GLY A 81 12.44 6.52 -3.58
CA GLY A 81 13.55 6.25 -2.67
C GLY A 81 14.49 5.13 -3.13
N ILE A 82 14.00 4.19 -3.95
CA ILE A 82 14.81 3.11 -4.54
C ILE A 82 15.57 3.61 -5.77
N LEU A 83 14.93 4.44 -6.60
CA LEU A 83 15.47 4.89 -7.89
C LEU A 83 16.45 6.07 -7.79
N ASN A 84 16.38 6.87 -6.72
CA ASN A 84 17.39 7.89 -6.39
C ASN A 84 18.67 7.27 -5.81
#